data_AF-A0A379W7S0-F1
#
_entry.id   AF-A0A379W7S0-F1
#
_cell.length_a   1.000
_cell.length_b   1.000
_cell.length_c   1.000
_cell.angle_alpha   90.00
_cell.angle_beta   90.00
_cell.angle_gamma   90.00
#
_symmetry.space_group_name_H-M   'P 1'
#
loop_
_entity.id
_entity.type
_entity.pdbx_description
1 polymer ?
#
loop_
_entity_poly.entity_id
_entity_poly.type
_entity_poly.pdbx_seq_one_letter_code
_entity_poly.pdbx_strand_id
1 'polypeptide(L)'
;MQTLDELGYDVADAADNGPDDPKIIDGQHFLPQHRERIVLVGFRRDLNLKTDFTLRNIARCYPPRRPTLAELLEPVVEANIS
;
A
#
# COMPACT_ATOMS: atom_id res chain seq x y z
N MET A 1 7.16 -16.46 -1.18
CA MET A 1 7.47 -15.75 -2.44
C MET A 1 8.16 -16.63 -3.50
N GLN A 2 8.43 -17.91 -3.20
CA GLN A 2 9.15 -18.84 -4.09
C GLN A 2 8.56 -18.95 -5.51
N THR A 3 7.24 -19.13 -5.66
CA THR A 3 6.62 -19.26 -7.00
C THR A 3 6.83 -18.03 -7.89
N LEU A 4 6.83 -16.82 -7.33
CA LEU A 4 7.06 -15.59 -8.11
C LEU A 4 8.53 -15.48 -8.56
N ASP A 5 9.44 -15.93 -7.72
CA ASP A 5 10.88 -16.00 -8.03
C ASP A 5 11.16 -17.01 -9.16
N GLU A 6 10.54 -18.20 -9.08
CA GLU A 6 10.58 -19.24 -10.11
C GLU A 6 9.99 -18.76 -11.45
N LEU A 7 8.97 -17.89 -11.42
CA LEU A 7 8.38 -17.25 -12.60
C LEU A 7 9.25 -16.13 -13.21
N GLY A 8 10.41 -15.83 -12.62
CA GLY A 8 11.32 -14.81 -13.14
C GLY A 8 11.01 -13.38 -12.68
N TYR A 9 10.30 -13.21 -11.56
CA TYR A 9 9.97 -11.89 -11.00
C TYR A 9 10.78 -11.57 -9.74
N ASP A 10 11.41 -10.39 -9.73
CA ASP A 10 11.98 -9.80 -8.52
C ASP A 10 10.88 -9.03 -7.80
N VAL A 11 10.48 -9.51 -6.63
CA VAL A 11 9.47 -8.84 -5.79
C VAL A 11 10.13 -7.75 -4.95
N ALA A 12 9.56 -6.55 -4.92
CA ALA A 12 10.00 -5.46 -4.07
C ALA A 12 9.99 -5.88 -2.59
N ASP A 13 11.08 -5.60 -1.89
CA ASP A 13 11.20 -5.84 -0.44
C ASP A 13 10.95 -7.31 -0.02
N ALA A 14 11.24 -8.27 -0.92
CA ALA A 14 10.96 -9.69 -0.69
C ALA A 14 11.69 -10.29 0.54
N ALA A 15 12.89 -9.80 0.84
CA ALA A 15 13.68 -10.25 1.98
C ALA A 15 13.22 -9.64 3.32
N ASP A 16 12.43 -8.57 3.28
CA ASP A 16 12.06 -7.77 4.43
C ASP A 16 10.72 -8.24 5.00
N ASN A 17 10.73 -9.08 6.03
CA ASN A 17 9.51 -9.69 6.58
C ASN A 17 9.41 -9.45 8.09
N GLY A 18 9.98 -8.34 8.57
CA GLY A 18 9.95 -7.93 9.96
C GLY A 18 8.62 -7.29 10.38
N PRO A 19 8.50 -6.83 11.64
CA PRO A 19 7.34 -6.08 12.10
C PRO A 19 7.09 -4.78 11.34
N ASP A 20 8.12 -4.22 10.70
CA ASP A 20 8.08 -3.03 9.84
C ASP A 20 8.05 -3.37 8.34
N ASP A 21 7.53 -4.55 7.97
CA ASP A 21 7.48 -5.03 6.58
C ASP A 21 6.86 -3.96 5.66
N PRO A 22 7.64 -3.38 4.73
CA PRO A 22 7.18 -2.29 3.87
C PRO A 22 6.14 -2.75 2.84
N LYS A 23 5.95 -4.06 2.66
CA LYS A 23 4.86 -4.61 1.84
C LYS A 23 3.52 -4.44 2.53
N ILE A 24 3.47 -4.21 3.84
CA ILE A 24 2.25 -3.87 4.57
C ILE A 24 2.01 -2.37 4.44
N ILE A 25 0.92 -2.00 3.76
CA ILE A 25 0.51 -0.61 3.57
C ILE A 25 -0.80 -0.39 4.30
N ASP A 26 -0.82 0.58 5.21
CA ASP A 26 -2.04 1.04 5.87
C ASP A 26 -2.66 2.22 5.12
N GLY A 27 -3.92 2.07 4.71
CA GLY A 27 -4.73 3.13 4.14
C GLY A 27 -4.92 4.35 5.05
N GLN A 28 -4.64 4.23 6.35
CA GLN A 28 -4.79 5.31 7.32
C GLN A 28 -3.98 6.58 6.97
N HIS A 29 -2.89 6.43 6.22
CA HIS A 29 -2.04 7.53 5.79
C HIS A 29 -2.67 8.39 4.69
N PHE A 30 -3.67 7.84 3.98
CA PHE A 30 -4.38 8.50 2.88
C PHE A 30 -5.80 8.92 3.26
N LEU A 31 -6.50 8.07 4.02
CA LEU A 31 -7.88 8.27 4.45
C LEU A 31 -8.02 8.02 5.96
N PRO A 32 -9.05 8.56 6.62
CA PRO A 32 -9.29 8.35 8.05
C PRO A 32 -9.88 6.96 8.35
N GLN A 33 -9.21 5.90 7.90
CA GLN A 33 -9.60 4.50 8.12
C GLN A 33 -8.36 3.62 8.26
N HIS A 34 -8.27 2.83 9.34
CA HIS A 34 -7.28 1.76 9.48
C HIS A 34 -7.62 0.60 8.55
N ARG A 35 -6.74 0.33 7.58
CA ARG A 35 -6.92 -0.74 6.61
C ARG A 35 -5.57 -1.14 6.04
N GLU A 36 -4.97 -2.12 6.70
CA GLU A 36 -3.71 -2.73 6.23
C GLU A 36 -3.97 -3.77 5.15
N ARG A 37 -3.10 -3.77 4.13
CA ARG A 37 -3.03 -4.81 3.10
C ARG A 37 -1.57 -5.07 2.77
N ILE A 38 -1.28 -6.33 2.43
CA ILE A 38 0.00 -6.69 1.83
C ILE A 38 -0.02 -6.38 0.32
N VAL A 39 1.04 -5.76 -0.18
CA VAL A 39 1.20 -5.40 -1.60
C VAL A 39 2.47 -6.07 -2.14
N LEU A 40 2.32 -6.90 -3.17
CA LEU A 40 3.42 -7.59 -3.84
C LEU A 40 3.68 -6.93 -5.19
N VAL A 41 4.76 -6.16 -5.32
CA VAL A 41 5.16 -5.52 -6.58
C VAL A 41 6.24 -6.37 -7.24
N GLY A 42 5.92 -7.05 -8.33
CA GLY A 42 6.86 -7.89 -9.09
C GLY A 42 7.40 -7.18 -10.32
N PHE A 43 8.72 -7.21 -10.51
CA PHE A 43 9.40 -6.74 -11.71
C PHE A 43 9.94 -7.94 -12.49
N ARG A 44 9.70 -7.98 -13.80
CA ARG A 44 10.32 -8.99 -14.67
C ARG A 44 11.85 -8.83 -14.65
N ARG A 45 12.56 -9.88 -14.22
CA ARG A 45 14.01 -9.88 -13.98
C ARG A 45 14.83 -9.61 -15.24
N ASP A 46 14.38 -10.13 -16.38
CA ASP A 46 15.05 -9.97 -17.68
C ASP A 46 15.08 -8.52 -18.17
N LEU A 47 14.20 -7.66 -17.66
CA LEU A 47 14.13 -6.24 -18.03
C LEU A 47 14.98 -5.32 -17.12
N ASN A 48 15.55 -5.85 -16.02
CA ASN A 48 16.37 -5.10 -15.07
C ASN A 48 15.74 -3.77 -14.57
N LEU A 49 14.42 -3.77 -14.34
CA LEU A 49 13.65 -2.55 -14.02
C LEU A 49 13.58 -2.21 -12.53
N LYS A 50 13.79 -3.19 -11.64
CA LYS A 50 13.55 -3.01 -10.21
C LYS A 50 14.48 -1.96 -9.58
N THR A 51 15.75 -1.96 -9.99
CA THR A 51 16.81 -1.07 -9.46
C THR A 51 16.71 -0.88 -7.93
N ASP A 52 16.46 0.34 -7.49
CA ASP A 52 16.33 0.87 -6.14
C ASP A 52 14.87 1.01 -5.67
N PHE A 53 13.90 0.46 -6.43
CA PHE A 53 12.50 0.46 -6.03
C PHE A 53 12.30 -0.27 -4.70
N THR A 54 11.60 0.40 -3.79
CA THR A 54 11.19 -0.10 -2.48
C THR A 54 9.87 0.56 -2.06
N LEU A 55 8.98 -0.21 -1.44
CA LEU A 55 7.75 0.30 -0.85
C LEU A 55 8.00 1.17 0.39
N ARG A 56 9.21 1.17 0.96
CA ARG A 56 9.60 2.13 2.02
C ARG A 56 9.43 3.58 1.57
N ASN A 57 9.48 3.84 0.27
CA ASN A 57 9.27 5.18 -0.29
C ASN A 57 7.80 5.61 -0.38
N ILE A 58 6.82 4.75 -0.02
CA ILE A 58 5.39 5.08 -0.08
C ILE A 58 5.02 6.32 0.74
N ALA A 59 5.76 6.58 1.82
CA ALA A 59 5.57 7.76 2.66
C ALA A 59 5.75 9.08 1.90
N ARG A 60 6.52 9.08 0.80
CA ARG A 60 6.70 10.24 -0.09
C ARG A 60 5.43 10.55 -0.90
N CYS A 61 4.52 9.59 -1.01
CA CYS A 61 3.26 9.72 -1.74
C CYS A 61 2.09 10.12 -0.81
N TYR A 62 2.32 10.26 0.49
CA TYR A 62 1.26 10.65 1.43
C TYR A 62 0.81 12.08 1.13
N PRO A 63 -0.51 12.36 1.21
CA PRO A 63 -1.01 13.71 0.98
C PRO A 63 -0.47 14.66 2.05
N PRO A 64 -0.07 15.89 1.69
CA PRO A 64 0.41 16.87 2.67
C PRO A 64 -0.66 17.22 3.72
N ARG A 65 -1.94 17.12 3.34
CA ARG A 65 -3.09 17.20 4.24
C ARG A 65 -4.01 16.00 3.99
N ARG A 66 -4.10 15.11 4.98
CA ARG A 66 -5.06 14.02 4.97
C ARG A 66 -6.47 14.54 5.31
N PRO A 67 -7.52 14.17 4.56
CA PRO A 67 -8.89 14.53 4.92
C PRO A 67 -9.26 13.94 6.28
N THR A 68 -10.00 14.71 7.05
CA THR A 68 -10.61 14.25 8.30
C THR A 68 -11.85 13.41 8.01
N LEU A 69 -12.29 12.60 8.97
CA LEU A 69 -13.53 11.85 8.83
C LEU A 69 -14.73 12.78 8.59
N ALA A 70 -14.78 13.92 9.29
CA ALA A 70 -15.86 14.90 9.16
C ALA A 70 -15.98 15.48 7.75
N GLU A 71 -14.85 15.71 7.06
CA GLU A 71 -14.82 16.19 5.67
C GLU A 71 -15.33 15.16 4.66
N LEU A 72 -15.45 13.89 5.05
CA LEU A 72 -15.98 12.82 4.20
C LEU A 72 -17.46 12.52 4.48
N LEU A 73 -18.09 13.19 5.45
CA LEU A 73 -19.49 12.99 5.77
C LEU A 73 -20.39 13.81 4.85
N GLU A 74 -21.49 13.20 4.39
CA GLU A 74 -22.56 13.93 3.74
C GLU A 74 -23.32 14.80 4.77
N PRO A 75 -23.63 16.06 4.46
CA PRO A 75 -24.29 16.96 5.40
C PRO A 75 -25.75 16.56 5.67
N VAL A 76 -26.40 15.90 4.71
CA VAL A 76 -27.76 15.37 4.82
C VAL A 76 -27.72 13.91 4.42
N VAL A 77 -28.23 13.05 5.29
CA VAL A 77 -28.35 11.61 5.05
C VAL A 77 -29.81 11.21 5.02
N GLU A 78 -30.17 10.24 4.19
CA GLU A 78 -31.50 9.65 4.23
C GLU A 78 -31.69 8.96 5.58
N ALA A 79 -32.85 9.18 6.23
CA ALA A 79 -33.21 8.40 7.39
C ALA A 79 -33.45 6.96 6.95
N ASN A 80 -32.61 6.02 7.40
CA ASN A 80 -32.90 4.60 7.27
C ASN A 80 -34.19 4.30 8.05
N ILE A 81 -35.33 4.27 7.37
CA ILE A 81 -36.57 3.73 7.92
C ILE A 81 -36.47 2.22 7.70
N SER A 82 -35.88 1.53 8.69
CA SER A 82 -35.93 0.07 8.83
C SER A 82 -37.21 -0.36 9.52
#